data_AF-A0A673B256-F1
#
_entry.id   AF-A0A673B256-F1
#
_cell.length_a   1.000
_cell.length_b   1.000
_cell.length_c   1.000
_cell.angle_alpha   90.00
_cell.angle_beta   90.00
_cell.angle_gamma   90.00
#
_symmetry.space_group_name_H-M   'P 1'
#
loop_
_entity.id
_entity.type
_entity.pdbx_description
1 polymer ?
#
loop_
_entity_poly.entity_id
_entity_poly.type
_entity_poly.pdbx_seq_one_letter_code
_entity_poly.pdbx_strand_id
1 'polypeptide(L)'
;MEKSFSQWKSQCLDKLDQSKKGSVDEDITHLVSLLNGCEQFFTTSSCSGRIILIDGATESSDVQKQNCVWLFVSHQKCKSDDLIEALSRSSGDAVLKFEPFVLHVQCRKLEDAQLMHSVAINSGFRNSGLTVSKTGKIITAVRSTHGLEVPLSRQGKVVVEHEYIKYLSEIANQKMEENLRRINRFYQNLQSALAAEKLQKLQIPGSPVSQHTTNKDSWNSQETQNRKKKQEETEKRNNGEVYRRRRKREQLKNDCCHGDEDSSLPELDECLDLFT
;
A
#
# COMPACT_ATOMS: atom_id res chain seq x y z
N MET A 1 24.08 -19.76 -3.80
CA MET A 1 23.08 -18.66 -3.82
C MET A 1 22.28 -18.62 -5.12
N GLU A 2 22.91 -18.84 -6.29
CA GLU A 2 22.20 -18.78 -7.58
C GLU A 2 21.32 -20.01 -7.87
N LYS A 3 21.80 -21.22 -7.54
CA LYS A 3 21.02 -22.47 -7.65
C LYS A 3 19.77 -22.48 -6.74
N SER A 4 19.77 -21.74 -5.63
CA SER A 4 18.65 -21.75 -4.67
C SER A 4 17.46 -20.90 -5.12
N PHE A 5 17.68 -19.76 -5.80
CA PHE A 5 16.56 -18.92 -6.26
C PHE A 5 15.75 -19.59 -7.35
N SER A 6 16.40 -20.12 -8.40
CA SER A 6 15.71 -20.80 -9.49
C SER A 6 14.95 -22.03 -9.00
N GLN A 7 15.49 -22.77 -8.03
CA GLN A 7 14.78 -23.87 -7.37
C GLN A 7 13.55 -23.39 -6.61
N TRP A 8 13.66 -22.32 -5.80
CA TRP A 8 12.50 -21.76 -5.10
C TRP A 8 11.43 -21.25 -6.07
N LYS A 9 11.84 -20.64 -7.18
CA LYS A 9 10.93 -20.17 -8.22
C LYS A 9 10.17 -21.34 -8.85
N SER A 10 10.85 -22.38 -9.32
CA SER A 10 10.18 -23.59 -9.86
C SER A 10 9.20 -24.15 -8.84
N GLN A 11 9.67 -24.43 -7.63
CA GLN A 11 8.83 -24.99 -6.55
C GLN A 11 7.63 -24.12 -6.20
N CYS A 12 7.71 -22.80 -6.36
CA CYS A 12 6.59 -21.90 -6.08
C CYS A 12 5.58 -21.88 -7.24
N LEU A 13 6.06 -21.89 -8.48
CA LEU A 13 5.20 -21.84 -9.68
C LEU A 13 4.54 -23.18 -9.99
N ASP A 14 5.13 -24.29 -9.55
CA ASP A 14 4.57 -25.65 -9.70
C ASP A 14 3.43 -25.93 -8.69
N LYS A 15 3.23 -25.06 -7.70
CA LYS A 15 2.17 -25.24 -6.69
C LYS A 15 0.82 -24.79 -7.21
N LEU A 16 -0.21 -25.53 -6.80
CA LEU A 16 -1.60 -25.09 -6.93
C LEU A 16 -1.87 -23.88 -6.05
N ASP A 17 -2.75 -23.00 -6.54
CA ASP A 17 -3.21 -21.82 -5.82
C ASP A 17 -3.91 -22.23 -4.50
N GLN A 18 -3.45 -21.63 -3.39
CA GLN A 18 -3.91 -21.95 -2.03
C GLN A 18 -4.96 -20.97 -1.50
N SER A 19 -5.39 -20.00 -2.32
CA SER A 19 -6.46 -19.09 -1.94
C SER A 19 -7.80 -19.84 -1.88
N LYS A 20 -8.79 -19.28 -1.16
CA LYS A 20 -10.16 -19.81 -1.17
C LYS A 20 -10.78 -19.84 -2.58
N LYS A 21 -10.30 -18.98 -3.49
CA LYS A 21 -10.73 -18.92 -4.89
C LYS A 21 -10.08 -20.01 -5.76
N GLY A 22 -8.92 -20.53 -5.36
CA GLY A 22 -8.16 -21.53 -6.11
C GLY A 22 -7.61 -21.02 -7.44
N SER A 23 -7.57 -19.70 -7.65
CA SER A 23 -7.04 -19.09 -8.87
C SER A 23 -6.61 -17.64 -8.62
N VAL A 24 -5.70 -17.15 -9.47
CA VAL A 24 -5.31 -15.74 -9.51
C VAL A 24 -6.50 -14.89 -9.94
N ASP A 25 -6.59 -13.67 -9.40
CA ASP A 25 -7.61 -12.71 -9.82
C ASP A 25 -7.37 -12.16 -11.22
N GLU A 26 -8.40 -12.18 -12.06
CA GLU A 26 -8.34 -11.72 -13.46
C GLU A 26 -7.72 -10.34 -13.61
N ASP A 27 -8.10 -9.40 -12.72
CA ASP A 27 -7.60 -8.03 -12.70
C ASP A 27 -6.09 -7.89 -12.49
N ILE A 28 -5.41 -8.94 -12.00
CA ILE A 28 -3.96 -8.93 -11.76
C ILE A 28 -3.22 -10.09 -12.44
N THR A 29 -3.91 -10.94 -13.21
CA THR A 29 -3.29 -12.05 -13.93
C THR A 29 -2.14 -11.58 -14.81
N HIS A 30 -2.33 -10.49 -15.56
CA HIS A 30 -1.29 -9.90 -16.42
C HIS A 30 -0.05 -9.44 -15.64
N LEU A 31 -0.25 -8.85 -14.45
CA LEU A 31 0.83 -8.42 -13.56
C LEU A 31 1.59 -9.62 -12.98
N VAL A 32 0.87 -10.65 -12.52
CA VAL A 32 1.46 -11.89 -11.99
C VAL A 32 2.28 -12.59 -13.08
N SER A 33 1.73 -12.70 -14.29
CA SER A 33 2.44 -13.28 -15.44
C SER A 33 3.70 -12.50 -15.80
N LEU A 34 3.65 -11.16 -15.83
CA LEU A 34 4.83 -10.32 -16.08
C LEU A 34 5.95 -10.61 -15.07
N LEU A 35 5.61 -10.62 -13.78
CA LEU A 35 6.59 -10.87 -12.71
C LEU A 35 7.17 -12.27 -12.78
N ASN A 36 6.33 -13.29 -12.99
CA ASN A 36 6.78 -14.66 -13.07
C ASN A 36 7.57 -14.96 -14.34
N GLY A 37 7.39 -14.18 -15.41
CA GLY A 37 8.23 -14.22 -16.62
C GLY A 37 9.62 -13.61 -16.43
N CYS A 38 9.84 -12.78 -15.40
CA CYS A 38 11.12 -12.12 -15.14
C CYS A 38 12.09 -13.02 -14.37
N GLU A 39 13.36 -13.14 -14.78
CA GLU A 39 14.35 -13.97 -14.08
C GLU A 39 14.60 -13.55 -12.63
N GLN A 40 14.39 -12.27 -12.32
CA GLN A 40 14.67 -11.66 -11.03
C GLN A 40 13.52 -11.76 -10.01
N PHE A 41 12.32 -12.19 -10.44
CA PHE A 41 11.13 -12.21 -9.59
C PHE A 41 10.35 -13.52 -9.67
N PHE A 42 9.61 -13.82 -8.61
CA PHE A 42 8.39 -14.62 -8.68
C PHE A 42 7.41 -14.24 -7.59
N THR A 43 6.12 -14.39 -7.87
CA THR A 43 5.03 -14.11 -6.93
C THR A 43 4.86 -15.29 -5.97
N THR A 44 4.66 -15.00 -4.68
CA THR A 44 4.39 -16.02 -3.65
C THR A 44 2.94 -16.01 -3.17
N SER A 45 2.28 -14.85 -3.24
CA SER A 45 0.84 -14.68 -3.01
C SER A 45 0.38 -13.34 -3.56
N SER A 46 -0.90 -13.26 -3.93
CA SER A 46 -1.50 -12.04 -4.47
C SER A 46 -3.02 -12.02 -4.26
N CYS A 47 -3.60 -10.83 -4.15
CA CYS A 47 -5.04 -10.59 -4.23
C CYS A 47 -5.26 -9.22 -4.89
N SER A 48 -6.19 -9.14 -5.84
CA SER A 48 -6.54 -7.90 -6.54
C SER A 48 -7.22 -6.88 -5.64
N GLY A 49 -7.81 -7.33 -4.54
CA GLY A 49 -8.66 -6.56 -3.64
C GLY A 49 -10.02 -7.24 -3.51
N ARG A 50 -10.69 -7.07 -2.38
CA ARG A 50 -11.98 -7.74 -2.13
C ARG A 50 -12.88 -6.95 -1.20
N ILE A 51 -14.18 -7.09 -1.45
CA ILE A 51 -15.25 -6.72 -0.53
C ILE A 51 -15.71 -8.00 0.15
N ILE A 52 -15.69 -8.02 1.48
CA ILE A 52 -16.09 -9.18 2.27
C ILE A 52 -17.06 -8.77 3.37
N LEU A 53 -18.04 -9.63 3.64
CA LEU A 53 -18.84 -9.56 4.84
C LEU A 53 -18.50 -10.82 5.64
N ILE A 54 -17.96 -10.62 6.84
CA ILE A 54 -17.58 -11.71 7.72
C ILE A 54 -18.38 -11.64 9.00
N ASP A 55 -18.77 -12.79 9.53
CA ASP A 55 -19.39 -12.92 10.84
C ASP A 55 -18.32 -13.33 11.86
N GLY A 56 -18.18 -12.54 12.93
CA GLY A 56 -17.31 -12.83 14.06
C GLY A 56 -18.02 -13.70 15.10
N ALA A 57 -17.31 -14.69 15.64
CA ALA A 57 -17.83 -15.48 16.75
C ALA A 57 -18.03 -14.58 17.99
N THR A 58 -19.19 -14.70 18.63
CA THR A 58 -19.70 -13.85 19.71
C THR A 58 -18.92 -13.87 21.03
N GLU A 59 -17.82 -14.64 21.13
CA GLU A 59 -17.28 -15.10 22.42
C GLU A 59 -15.79 -14.76 22.67
N SER A 60 -15.12 -13.95 21.84
CA SER A 60 -13.76 -13.52 22.18
C SER A 60 -13.42 -12.12 21.69
N SER A 61 -12.88 -11.28 22.59
CA SER A 61 -12.30 -9.97 22.29
C SER A 61 -10.98 -10.03 21.49
N ASP A 62 -10.47 -11.23 21.22
CA ASP A 62 -9.23 -11.45 20.49
C ASP A 62 -9.45 -11.38 18.97
N VAL A 63 -8.45 -10.85 18.24
CA VAL A 63 -8.41 -10.85 16.78
C VAL A 63 -8.26 -12.29 16.28
N GLN A 64 -9.38 -13.00 16.11
CA GLN A 64 -9.38 -14.36 15.56
C GLN A 64 -9.20 -14.31 14.04
N LYS A 65 -8.07 -14.84 13.54
CA LYS A 65 -7.85 -15.07 12.09
C LYS A 65 -8.51 -16.37 11.59
N GLN A 66 -9.01 -17.21 12.50
CA GLN A 66 -9.63 -18.51 12.21
C GLN A 66 -11.09 -18.50 12.68
N ASN A 67 -11.94 -19.34 12.09
CA ASN A 67 -13.36 -19.49 12.41
C ASN A 67 -14.30 -18.31 12.10
N CYS A 68 -13.88 -17.29 11.36
CA CYS A 68 -14.82 -16.30 10.82
C CYS A 68 -15.69 -16.92 9.71
N VAL A 69 -17.00 -16.73 9.79
CA VAL A 69 -17.93 -17.19 8.75
C VAL A 69 -17.97 -16.16 7.63
N TRP A 70 -17.74 -16.57 6.39
CA TRP A 70 -17.76 -15.67 5.24
C TRP A 70 -19.20 -15.60 4.71
N LEU A 71 -19.90 -14.52 5.06
CA LEU A 71 -21.27 -14.28 4.60
C LEU A 71 -21.29 -13.79 3.15
N PHE A 72 -20.28 -13.04 2.72
CA PHE A 72 -20.14 -12.54 1.35
C PHE A 72 -18.67 -12.35 0.98
N VAL A 73 -18.33 -12.60 -0.29
CA VAL A 73 -17.04 -12.25 -0.89
C VAL A 73 -17.21 -11.86 -2.34
N SER A 74 -16.59 -10.75 -2.72
CA SER A 74 -16.44 -10.36 -4.12
C SER A 74 -15.05 -9.77 -4.35
N HIS A 75 -14.41 -10.16 -5.45
CA HIS A 75 -13.20 -9.51 -5.96
C HIS A 75 -13.55 -8.39 -6.97
N GLN A 76 -14.84 -8.06 -7.07
CA GLN A 76 -15.40 -7.04 -7.96
C GLN A 76 -16.28 -6.09 -7.15
N LYS A 77 -16.90 -5.11 -7.84
CA LYS A 77 -17.96 -4.29 -7.24
C LYS A 77 -19.10 -5.18 -6.72
N CYS A 78 -19.77 -4.77 -5.64
CA CYS A 78 -20.91 -5.47 -5.07
C CYS A 78 -22.20 -4.63 -5.19
N LYS A 79 -23.36 -5.29 -5.12
CA LYS A 79 -24.66 -4.62 -4.98
C LYS A 79 -25.06 -4.56 -3.52
N SER A 80 -25.85 -3.55 -3.15
CA SER A 80 -26.43 -3.43 -1.82
C SER A 80 -27.28 -4.65 -1.46
N ASP A 81 -28.05 -5.17 -2.42
CA ASP A 81 -29.00 -6.26 -2.19
C ASP A 81 -28.27 -7.55 -1.80
N ASP A 82 -27.13 -7.85 -2.43
CA ASP A 82 -26.28 -9.00 -2.09
C ASP A 82 -25.76 -8.90 -0.64
N LEU A 83 -25.43 -7.67 -0.18
CA LEU A 83 -24.97 -7.43 1.19
C LEU A 83 -26.11 -7.58 2.20
N ILE A 84 -27.30 -7.06 1.88
CA ILE A 84 -28.49 -7.18 2.73
C ILE A 84 -28.91 -8.64 2.87
N GLU A 85 -28.94 -9.38 1.77
CA GLU A 85 -29.24 -10.83 1.77
C GLU A 85 -28.20 -11.57 2.61
N ALA A 86 -26.90 -11.32 2.39
CA ALA A 86 -25.84 -11.96 3.16
C ALA A 86 -25.94 -11.66 4.66
N LEU A 87 -26.26 -10.42 5.03
CA LEU A 87 -26.39 -9.97 6.41
C LEU A 87 -27.60 -10.59 7.13
N SER A 88 -28.69 -10.90 6.39
CA SER A 88 -29.86 -11.57 6.96
C SER A 88 -29.56 -12.98 7.51
N ARG A 89 -28.44 -13.57 7.10
CA ARG A 89 -27.94 -14.87 7.56
C ARG A 89 -26.95 -14.76 8.73
N SER A 90 -26.64 -13.53 9.17
CA SER A 90 -25.72 -13.31 10.28
C SER A 90 -26.32 -13.79 11.60
N SER A 91 -25.49 -14.44 12.41
CA SER A 91 -25.82 -14.86 13.78
C SER A 91 -24.90 -14.26 14.84
N GLY A 92 -23.87 -13.52 14.44
CA GLY A 92 -22.90 -12.87 15.33
C GLY A 92 -22.67 -11.41 15.01
N ASP A 93 -21.41 -10.99 15.14
CA ASP A 93 -20.96 -9.61 14.93
C ASP A 93 -20.40 -9.48 13.51
N ALA A 94 -21.29 -9.15 12.56
CA ALA A 94 -20.93 -9.03 11.16
C ALA A 94 -20.21 -7.71 10.87
N VAL A 95 -19.12 -7.80 10.12
CA VAL A 95 -18.28 -6.67 9.73
C VAL A 95 -18.12 -6.67 8.21
N LEU A 96 -18.47 -5.55 7.58
CA LEU A 96 -18.18 -5.29 6.18
C LEU A 96 -16.76 -4.76 6.06
N LYS A 97 -15.96 -5.37 5.20
CA LYS A 97 -14.60 -4.93 4.91
C LYS A 97 -14.36 -4.75 3.42
N PHE A 98 -13.56 -3.73 3.10
CA PHE A 98 -12.83 -3.65 1.84
C PHE A 98 -11.35 -3.80 2.16
N GLU A 99 -10.73 -4.84 1.59
CA GLU A 99 -9.30 -5.09 1.68
C GLU A 99 -8.67 -4.82 0.30
N PRO A 100 -7.63 -3.97 0.21
CA PRO A 100 -7.06 -3.56 -1.06
C PRO A 100 -6.16 -4.63 -1.67
N PHE A 101 -5.64 -4.33 -2.86
CA PHE A 101 -4.55 -5.06 -3.50
C PHE A 101 -3.40 -5.36 -2.54
N VAL A 102 -2.97 -6.62 -2.55
CA VAL A 102 -1.75 -7.08 -1.89
C VAL A 102 -1.00 -8.03 -2.80
N LEU A 103 0.32 -7.89 -2.84
CA LEU A 103 1.20 -8.74 -3.62
C LEU A 103 2.49 -9.00 -2.84
N HIS A 104 2.89 -10.27 -2.78
CA HIS A 104 4.18 -10.67 -2.24
C HIS A 104 5.05 -11.24 -3.36
N VAL A 105 6.18 -10.59 -3.59
CA VAL A 105 7.15 -10.97 -4.62
C VAL A 105 8.46 -11.37 -3.96
N GLN A 106 8.96 -12.56 -4.25
CA GLN A 106 10.32 -12.90 -3.89
C GLN A 106 11.28 -12.37 -4.97
N CYS A 107 12.30 -11.63 -4.54
CA CYS A 107 13.29 -10.99 -5.38
C CYS A 107 14.61 -11.76 -5.35
N ARG A 108 15.32 -11.80 -6.47
CA ARG A 108 16.60 -12.53 -6.60
C ARG A 108 17.71 -11.83 -5.83
N LYS A 109 17.79 -10.50 -5.93
CA LYS A 109 18.79 -9.66 -5.26
C LYS A 109 18.13 -8.50 -4.53
N LEU A 110 18.92 -7.81 -3.70
CA LEU A 110 18.45 -6.65 -2.96
C LEU A 110 18.13 -5.49 -3.90
N GLU A 111 18.89 -5.32 -4.97
CA GLU A 111 18.67 -4.27 -5.97
C GLU A 111 17.33 -4.46 -6.69
N ASP A 112 16.99 -5.72 -7.03
CA ASP A 112 15.69 -6.06 -7.62
C ASP A 112 14.53 -5.72 -6.66
N ALA A 113 14.74 -5.93 -5.35
CA ALA A 113 13.76 -5.60 -4.31
C ALA A 113 13.63 -4.09 -4.11
N GLN A 114 14.74 -3.34 -4.17
CA GLN A 114 14.77 -1.88 -4.11
C GLN A 114 14.05 -1.25 -5.31
N LEU A 115 14.23 -1.81 -6.51
CA LEU A 115 13.48 -1.43 -7.71
C LEU A 115 11.97 -1.63 -7.48
N MET A 116 11.57 -2.84 -7.08
CA MET A 116 10.17 -3.18 -6.83
C MET A 116 9.53 -2.26 -5.79
N HIS A 117 10.23 -2.02 -4.68
CA HIS A 117 9.79 -1.13 -3.63
C HIS A 117 9.63 0.31 -4.15
N SER A 118 10.61 0.83 -4.89
CA SER A 118 10.54 2.18 -5.46
C SER A 118 9.36 2.34 -6.41
N VAL A 119 9.13 1.35 -7.28
CA VAL A 119 7.96 1.29 -8.17
C VAL A 119 6.66 1.27 -7.37
N ALA A 120 6.57 0.45 -6.32
CA ALA A 120 5.39 0.35 -5.46
C ALA A 120 5.06 1.69 -4.77
N ILE A 121 6.07 2.30 -4.13
CA ILE A 121 5.96 3.60 -3.46
C ILE A 121 5.47 4.66 -4.45
N ASN A 122 6.11 4.77 -5.62
CA ASN A 122 5.75 5.72 -6.67
C ASN A 122 4.37 5.47 -7.31
N SER A 123 3.82 4.28 -7.11
CA SER A 123 2.49 3.91 -7.60
C SER A 123 1.38 4.12 -6.55
N GLY A 124 1.73 4.57 -5.35
CA GLY A 124 0.78 4.87 -4.27
C GLY A 124 0.68 3.78 -3.19
N PHE A 125 1.52 2.76 -3.24
CA PHE A 125 1.59 1.69 -2.24
C PHE A 125 2.60 2.03 -1.14
N ARG A 126 2.34 3.11 -0.38
CA ARG A 126 3.30 3.68 0.58
C ARG A 126 3.62 2.77 1.78
N ASN A 127 2.79 1.77 2.05
CA ASN A 127 2.97 0.79 3.14
C ASN A 127 3.69 -0.49 2.67
N SER A 128 4.30 -0.43 1.49
CA SER A 128 5.12 -1.52 0.96
C SER A 128 6.41 -1.63 1.74
N GLY A 129 6.97 -2.84 1.83
CA GLY A 129 8.18 -3.10 2.60
C GLY A 129 8.91 -4.34 2.13
N LEU A 130 10.11 -4.53 2.67
CA LEU A 130 11.01 -5.63 2.35
C LEU A 130 11.28 -6.47 3.60
N THR A 131 11.27 -7.80 3.45
CA THR A 131 11.70 -8.73 4.49
C THR A 131 12.87 -9.56 3.97
N VAL A 132 13.95 -9.63 4.75
CA VAL A 132 15.13 -10.45 4.43
C VAL A 132 15.24 -11.57 5.47
N SER A 133 15.13 -12.82 5.03
CA SER A 133 15.23 -13.97 5.93
C SER A 133 16.69 -14.34 6.23
N LYS A 134 16.93 -15.08 7.32
CA LYS A 134 18.24 -15.70 7.62
C LYS A 134 18.74 -16.63 6.52
N THR A 135 17.82 -17.17 5.71
CA THR A 135 18.12 -18.04 4.55
C THR A 135 18.42 -17.24 3.27
N GLY A 136 18.46 -15.91 3.34
CA GLY A 136 18.75 -15.03 2.22
C GLY A 136 17.56 -14.79 1.27
N LYS A 137 16.34 -15.18 1.63
CA LYS A 137 15.14 -14.89 0.84
C LYS A 137 14.74 -13.44 1.07
N ILE A 138 14.58 -12.70 -0.02
CA ILE A 138 14.14 -11.30 -0.01
C ILE A 138 12.71 -11.25 -0.53
N ILE A 139 11.76 -10.86 0.31
CA ILE A 139 10.35 -10.74 -0.06
C ILE A 139 9.95 -9.28 -0.01
N THR A 140 9.49 -8.76 -1.15
CA THR A 140 8.83 -7.46 -1.25
C THR A 140 7.33 -7.64 -1.07
N ALA A 141 6.74 -6.93 -0.12
CA ALA A 141 5.30 -6.83 0.06
C ALA A 141 4.81 -5.50 -0.51
N VAL A 142 3.97 -5.53 -1.54
CA VAL A 142 3.30 -4.35 -2.11
C VAL A 142 1.93 -4.22 -1.45
N ARG A 143 1.76 -3.14 -0.67
CA ARG A 143 0.59 -2.95 0.21
C ARG A 143 0.19 -1.47 0.33
N SER A 144 -1.06 -1.23 0.70
CA SER A 144 -1.56 0.11 1.02
C SER A 144 -2.47 0.10 2.25
N THR A 145 -2.72 1.28 2.82
CA THR A 145 -3.71 1.51 3.89
C THR A 145 -5.13 1.73 3.37
N HIS A 146 -5.38 1.53 2.07
CA HIS A 146 -6.68 1.80 1.45
C HIS A 146 -7.70 0.74 1.88
N GLY A 147 -8.42 0.97 2.97
CA GLY A 147 -9.36 0.00 3.52
C GLY A 147 -10.73 0.58 3.86
N LEU A 148 -11.67 -0.30 4.18
CA LEU A 148 -12.93 -0.01 4.86
C LEU A 148 -13.16 -1.14 5.87
N GLU A 149 -13.60 -0.81 7.07
CA GLU A 149 -14.00 -1.80 8.08
C GLU A 149 -15.13 -1.18 8.90
N VAL A 150 -16.32 -1.77 8.82
CA VAL A 150 -17.54 -1.24 9.46
C VAL A 150 -18.36 -2.37 10.06
N PRO A 151 -18.61 -2.37 11.39
CA PRO A 151 -19.52 -3.32 12.01
C PRO A 151 -20.98 -3.01 11.63
N LEU A 152 -21.75 -4.04 11.28
CA LEU A 152 -23.13 -3.93 10.80
C LEU A 152 -24.14 -4.66 11.68
N SER A 153 -23.73 -5.72 12.39
CA SER A 153 -24.57 -6.42 13.36
C SER A 153 -23.86 -6.60 14.69
N ARG A 154 -24.67 -6.82 15.73
CA ARG A 154 -24.24 -7.19 17.06
C ARG A 154 -25.12 -8.32 17.56
N GLN A 155 -24.53 -9.45 17.94
CA GLN A 155 -25.23 -10.63 18.43
C GLN A 155 -26.36 -11.07 17.47
N GLY A 156 -26.07 -11.10 16.17
CA GLY A 156 -27.01 -11.47 15.10
C GLY A 156 -28.06 -10.41 14.77
N LYS A 157 -28.16 -9.32 15.53
CA LYS A 157 -29.06 -8.20 15.24
C LYS A 157 -28.35 -7.14 14.41
N VAL A 158 -28.88 -6.86 13.23
CA VAL A 158 -28.44 -5.72 12.40
C VAL A 158 -28.71 -4.40 13.14
N VAL A 159 -27.68 -3.57 13.28
CA VAL A 159 -27.75 -2.29 14.03
C VAL A 159 -27.81 -1.05 13.12
N VAL A 160 -27.84 -1.26 11.81
CA VAL A 160 -27.86 -0.19 10.80
C VAL A 160 -29.08 -0.31 9.88
N GLU A 161 -29.49 0.80 9.29
CA GLU A 161 -30.59 0.83 8.31
C GLU A 161 -30.14 0.39 6.91
N HIS A 162 -31.09 -0.03 6.08
CA HIS A 162 -30.82 -0.49 4.72
C HIS A 162 -30.20 0.61 3.85
N GLU A 163 -30.61 1.87 4.07
CA GLU A 163 -30.04 3.02 3.37
C GLU A 163 -28.53 3.19 3.66
N TYR A 164 -28.12 2.94 4.91
CA TYR A 164 -26.71 2.98 5.28
C TYR A 164 -25.91 1.86 4.60
N ILE A 165 -26.48 0.64 4.49
CA ILE A 165 -25.83 -0.46 3.77
C ILE A 165 -25.64 -0.12 2.30
N LYS A 166 -26.65 0.52 1.68
CA LYS A 166 -26.54 1.02 0.31
C LYS A 166 -25.40 2.03 0.16
N TYR A 167 -25.33 3.03 1.03
CA TYR A 167 -24.24 4.00 1.05
C TYR A 167 -22.87 3.32 1.21
N LEU A 168 -22.74 2.35 2.12
CA LEU A 168 -21.48 1.61 2.30
C LEU A 168 -21.08 0.81 1.06
N SER A 169 -22.04 0.22 0.35
CA SER A 169 -21.77 -0.50 -0.91
C SER A 169 -21.19 0.44 -1.97
N GLU A 170 -21.68 1.68 -2.06
CA GLU A 170 -21.17 2.70 -2.97
C GLU A 170 -19.73 3.10 -2.59
N ILE A 171 -19.45 3.32 -1.30
CA ILE A 171 -18.10 3.61 -0.81
C ILE A 171 -17.14 2.45 -1.08
N ALA A 172 -17.55 1.20 -0.82
CA ALA A 172 -16.74 0.03 -1.09
C ALA A 172 -16.42 -0.11 -2.60
N ASN A 173 -17.39 0.17 -3.46
CA ASN A 173 -17.21 0.16 -4.92
C ASN A 173 -16.28 1.28 -5.40
N GLN A 174 -16.37 2.48 -4.83
CA GLN A 174 -15.43 3.57 -5.12
C GLN A 174 -14.01 3.20 -4.69
N LYS A 175 -13.86 2.54 -3.54
CA LYS A 175 -12.56 2.05 -3.07
C LYS A 175 -12.00 0.97 -3.99
N MET A 176 -12.82 0.03 -4.45
CA MET A 176 -12.43 -0.97 -5.45
C MET A 176 -11.92 -0.31 -6.74
N GLU A 177 -12.61 0.71 -7.22
CA GLU A 177 -12.21 1.41 -8.45
C GLU A 177 -10.87 2.13 -8.31
N GLU A 178 -10.67 2.88 -7.22
CA GLU A 178 -9.37 3.51 -6.95
C GLU A 178 -8.25 2.47 -6.78
N ASN A 179 -8.56 1.32 -6.17
CA ASN A 179 -7.62 0.23 -6.02
C ASN A 179 -7.16 -0.33 -7.39
N LEU A 180 -8.08 -0.54 -8.33
CA LEU A 180 -7.75 -0.96 -9.70
C LEU A 180 -6.91 0.11 -10.44
N ARG A 181 -7.19 1.41 -10.24
CA ARG A 181 -6.35 2.49 -10.80
C ARG A 181 -4.92 2.44 -10.26
N ARG A 182 -4.75 2.16 -8.96
CA ARG A 182 -3.42 1.98 -8.35
C ARG A 182 -2.68 0.77 -8.90
N ILE A 183 -3.38 -0.36 -9.07
CA ILE A 183 -2.82 -1.57 -9.70
C ILE A 183 -2.32 -1.25 -11.11
N ASN A 184 -3.15 -0.60 -11.95
CA ASN A 184 -2.74 -0.26 -13.31
C ASN A 184 -1.52 0.67 -13.32
N ARG A 185 -1.51 1.71 -12.47
CA ARG A 185 -0.35 2.60 -12.35
C ARG A 185 0.92 1.84 -11.93
N PHE A 186 0.79 0.89 -11.00
CA PHE A 186 1.89 0.02 -10.60
C PHE A 186 2.41 -0.85 -11.75
N TYR A 187 1.51 -1.45 -12.51
CA TYR A 187 1.86 -2.25 -13.67
C TYR A 187 2.63 -1.42 -14.72
N GLN A 188 2.14 -0.22 -15.08
CA GLN A 188 2.81 0.66 -16.05
C GLN A 188 4.20 1.12 -15.57
N ASN A 189 4.31 1.52 -14.30
CA ASN A 189 5.58 1.93 -13.71
C ASN A 189 6.57 0.78 -13.65
N LEU A 190 6.10 -0.44 -13.34
CA LEU A 190 6.92 -1.65 -13.33
C LEU A 190 7.46 -1.96 -14.73
N GLN A 191 6.61 -1.97 -15.75
CA GLN A 191 7.04 -2.20 -17.14
C GLN A 191 8.12 -1.20 -17.56
N SER A 192 7.91 0.08 -17.25
CA SER A 192 8.87 1.15 -17.56
C SER A 192 10.20 0.95 -16.85
N ALA A 193 10.18 0.59 -15.57
CA ALA A 193 11.37 0.36 -14.76
C ALA A 193 12.18 -0.85 -15.28
N LEU A 194 11.51 -1.95 -15.63
CA LEU A 194 12.17 -3.15 -16.16
C LEU A 194 12.78 -2.91 -17.55
N ALA A 195 12.11 -2.14 -18.40
CA ALA A 195 12.64 -1.76 -19.70
C ALA A 195 13.92 -0.89 -19.55
N ALA A 196 13.91 0.07 -18.63
CA ALA A 196 15.06 0.92 -18.35
C ALA A 196 16.27 0.12 -17.84
N GLU A 197 16.08 -0.83 -16.92
CA GLU A 197 17.16 -1.71 -16.47
C GLU A 197 17.75 -2.55 -17.60
N LYS A 198 16.90 -3.08 -18.49
CA LYS A 198 17.36 -3.89 -19.62
C LYS A 198 18.24 -3.06 -20.57
N LEU A 199 17.87 -1.81 -20.84
CA LEU A 199 18.66 -0.90 -21.66
C LEU A 199 20.01 -0.56 -21.02
N GLN A 200 20.05 -0.31 -19.71
CA GLN A 200 21.29 -0.03 -18.99
C GLN A 200 22.25 -1.23 -19.04
N LYS A 201 21.75 -2.47 -18.93
CA LYS A 201 22.57 -3.69 -19.03
C LYS A 201 23.16 -3.89 -20.43
N LEU A 202 22.45 -3.48 -21.49
CA LEU A 202 22.93 -3.58 -22.88
C LEU A 202 23.99 -2.52 -23.23
N GLN A 203 24.04 -1.40 -22.49
CA GLN A 203 24.99 -0.31 -22.72
C GLN A 203 26.35 -0.51 -22.03
N ILE A 204 26.56 -1.62 -21.32
CA ILE A 204 27.85 -1.97 -20.68
C ILE A 204 28.43 -3.27 -21.27
N PRO A 205 29.26 -3.22 -22.33
CA PRO A 205 30.21 -4.28 -22.64
C PRO A 205 31.61 -3.90 -22.13
N GLY A 206 32.28 -4.83 -21.43
CA GLY A 206 33.55 -4.57 -20.75
C GLY A 206 34.77 -4.34 -21.65
N SER A 207 35.71 -3.52 -21.15
CA SER A 207 37.17 -3.73 -21.25
C SER A 207 37.95 -2.79 -20.31
N PRO A 208 39.19 -3.12 -19.91
CA PRO A 208 39.97 -2.42 -18.90
C PRO A 208 40.94 -1.37 -19.48
N VAL A 209 41.27 -0.35 -18.65
CA VAL A 209 42.35 0.66 -18.74
C VAL A 209 42.25 1.74 -19.84
N SER A 210 42.09 3.01 -19.43
CA SER A 210 43.15 4.04 -19.52
C SER A 210 42.63 5.41 -19.08
N GLN A 211 43.46 6.12 -18.32
CA GLN A 211 43.26 7.52 -17.98
C GLN A 211 43.30 8.35 -19.28
N HIS A 212 42.19 8.99 -19.63
CA HIS A 212 42.22 10.22 -20.41
C HIS A 212 41.04 11.10 -20.01
N THR A 213 41.37 12.09 -19.19
CA THR A 213 40.54 13.25 -18.88
C THR A 213 40.22 14.02 -20.15
N THR A 214 38.94 14.16 -20.51
CA THR A 214 38.46 15.30 -21.31
C THR A 214 37.02 15.69 -20.93
N ASN A 215 36.95 16.82 -20.22
CA ASN A 215 35.88 17.82 -20.18
C ASN A 215 34.44 17.37 -20.47
N LYS A 216 33.70 17.05 -19.40
CA LYS A 216 32.23 17.06 -19.40
C LYS A 216 31.61 17.82 -18.21
N ASP A 217 32.41 18.62 -17.50
CA ASP A 217 32.01 19.29 -16.25
C ASP A 217 31.48 20.73 -16.41
N SER A 218 31.46 21.28 -17.63
CA SER A 218 31.06 22.69 -17.83
C SER A 218 29.54 22.91 -17.90
N TRP A 219 28.76 21.92 -18.36
CA TRP A 219 27.31 22.09 -18.58
C TRP A 219 26.43 21.74 -17.37
N ASN A 220 26.91 20.95 -16.41
CA ASN A 220 26.10 20.53 -15.24
C ASN A 220 26.15 21.52 -14.05
N SER A 221 27.12 22.43 -14.00
CA SER A 221 27.28 23.34 -12.86
C SER A 221 26.30 24.53 -12.87
N GLN A 222 25.96 25.06 -14.06
CA GLN A 222 25.06 26.20 -14.19
C GLN A 222 23.59 25.84 -13.96
N GLU A 223 23.14 24.66 -14.42
CA GLU A 223 21.76 24.20 -14.21
C GLU A 223 21.48 23.86 -12.73
N THR A 224 22.48 23.30 -12.04
CA THR A 224 22.35 22.93 -10.62
C THR A 224 22.33 24.16 -9.71
N GLN A 225 23.07 25.23 -10.05
CA GLN A 225 23.01 26.51 -9.33
C GLN A 225 21.69 27.26 -9.56
N ASN A 226 21.15 27.25 -10.79
CA ASN A 226 19.86 27.88 -11.09
C ASN A 226 18.68 27.15 -10.42
N ARG A 227 18.72 25.82 -10.30
CA ARG A 227 17.69 25.06 -9.56
C ARG A 227 17.73 25.33 -8.05
N LYS A 228 18.93 25.42 -7.45
CA LYS A 228 19.09 25.74 -6.02
C LYS A 228 18.60 27.15 -5.69
N LYS A 229 18.96 28.17 -6.50
CA LYS A 229 18.44 29.54 -6.34
C LYS A 229 16.92 29.61 -6.45
N LYS A 230 16.32 28.89 -7.39
CA LYS A 230 14.87 28.86 -7.59
C LYS A 230 14.14 28.15 -6.45
N GLN A 231 14.73 27.11 -5.85
CA GLN A 231 14.19 26.46 -4.66
C GLN A 231 14.28 27.35 -3.41
N GLU A 232 15.43 28.01 -3.17
CA GLU A 232 15.59 28.93 -2.03
C GLU A 232 14.67 30.15 -2.10
N GLU A 233 14.41 30.70 -3.29
CA GLU A 233 13.44 31.80 -3.47
C GLU A 233 12.00 31.34 -3.21
N THR A 234 11.65 30.12 -3.62
CA THR A 234 10.31 29.56 -3.41
C THR A 234 10.06 29.24 -1.92
N GLU A 235 11.07 28.73 -1.22
CA GLU A 235 11.00 28.49 0.23
C GLU A 235 10.92 29.79 1.03
N LYS A 236 11.71 30.82 0.69
CA LYS A 236 11.61 32.14 1.34
C LYS A 236 10.23 32.78 1.17
N ARG A 237 9.63 32.62 -0.02
CA ARG A 237 8.29 33.15 -0.32
C ARG A 237 7.20 32.40 0.44
N ASN A 238 7.27 31.07 0.50
CA ASN A 238 6.35 30.24 1.28
C ASN A 238 6.45 30.50 2.78
N ASN A 239 7.67 30.61 3.33
CA ASN A 239 7.87 30.85 4.74
C ASN A 239 7.35 32.24 5.16
N GLY A 240 7.52 33.25 4.29
CA GLY A 240 6.95 34.59 4.49
C GLY A 240 5.41 34.62 4.45
N GLU A 241 4.76 33.77 3.64
CA GLU A 241 3.31 33.61 3.66
C GLU A 241 2.80 32.88 4.90
N VAL A 242 3.52 31.85 5.37
CA VAL A 242 3.18 31.11 6.60
C VAL A 242 3.26 32.04 7.82
N TYR A 243 4.32 32.85 7.93
CA TYR A 243 4.45 33.86 9.00
C TYR A 243 3.34 34.90 8.95
N ARG A 244 2.94 35.38 7.75
CA ARG A 244 1.81 36.31 7.61
C ARG A 244 0.47 35.68 8.01
N ARG A 245 0.22 34.42 7.66
CA ARG A 245 -1.00 33.69 8.06
C ARG A 245 -1.04 33.42 9.56
N ARG A 246 0.11 33.12 10.18
CA ARG A 246 0.23 32.90 11.64
C ARG A 246 -0.01 34.19 12.42
N ARG A 247 0.59 35.31 12.02
CA ARG A 247 0.39 36.63 12.65
C ARG A 247 -1.06 37.12 12.54
N LYS A 248 -1.74 36.81 11.43
CA LYS A 248 -3.18 37.12 11.23
C LYS A 248 -4.09 36.26 12.12
N ARG A 249 -3.72 35.00 12.39
CA ARG A 249 -4.43 34.12 13.34
C ARG A 249 -4.18 34.51 14.80
N GLU A 250 -2.99 35.01 15.13
CA GLU A 250 -2.65 35.50 16.47
C GLU A 250 -3.35 36.85 16.77
N GLN A 251 -3.48 37.75 15.79
CA GLN A 251 -4.31 38.96 15.92
C GLN A 251 -5.81 38.63 16.10
N LEU A 252 -6.35 37.68 15.33
CA LEU A 252 -7.74 37.23 15.48
C LEU A 252 -8.02 36.48 16.79
N LYS A 253 -7.00 35.93 17.45
CA LYS A 253 -7.14 35.27 18.77
C LYS A 253 -7.11 36.28 19.92
N ASN A 254 -6.37 37.39 19.78
CA ASN A 254 -6.30 38.41 20.83
C ASN A 254 -7.54 39.31 20.90
N ASP A 255 -8.38 39.33 19.85
CA ASP A 255 -9.63 40.10 19.84
C ASP A 255 -10.84 39.34 20.43
N CYS A 256 -10.67 38.09 20.90
CA CYS A 256 -11.79 37.22 21.33
C CYS A 256 -11.71 36.65 22.77
N CYS A 257 -10.83 37.14 23.65
CA CYS A 257 -10.74 36.62 25.02
C CYS A 257 -10.75 37.74 26.08
N HIS A 258 -11.95 38.12 26.52
CA HIS A 258 -12.19 38.60 27.87
C HIS A 258 -13.15 37.62 28.57
N GLY A 259 -12.71 37.12 29.73
CA GLY A 259 -13.40 36.19 30.63
C GLY A 259 -12.98 34.73 30.42
N ASP A 260 -12.62 33.92 31.40
CA ASP A 260 -12.42 34.07 32.84
C ASP A 260 -11.47 32.94 33.31
N GLU A 261 -11.00 33.11 34.53
CA GLU A 261 -10.13 32.33 35.43
C GLU A 261 -10.10 30.77 35.42
N ASP A 262 -8.85 30.28 35.52
CA ASP A 262 -8.30 29.31 36.49
C ASP A 262 -8.43 27.76 36.34
N SER A 263 -7.38 27.10 36.86
CA SER A 263 -7.15 25.67 37.20
C SER A 263 -6.30 24.76 36.27
N SER A 264 -5.00 24.72 36.62
CA SER A 264 -4.11 23.54 36.81
C SER A 264 -4.07 22.37 35.79
N LEU A 265 -2.89 22.22 35.16
CA LEU A 265 -2.40 21.03 34.45
C LEU A 265 -1.80 19.99 35.42
N PRO A 266 -1.88 18.68 35.11
CA PRO A 266 -0.87 17.72 35.55
C PRO A 266 -0.08 17.11 34.38
N GLU A 267 1.14 16.71 34.74
CA GLU A 267 2.31 16.39 33.93
C GLU A 267 2.20 15.12 33.08
N LEU A 268 2.95 15.14 31.98
CA LEU A 268 3.22 14.04 31.06
C LEU A 268 4.42 13.26 31.58
N ASP A 269 4.20 12.11 32.20
CA ASP A 269 5.19 11.04 32.29
C ASP A 269 4.46 9.69 32.40
N GLU A 270 4.90 8.72 31.60
CA GLU A 270 4.46 7.31 31.47
C GLU A 270 3.81 6.95 30.12
N CYS A 271 4.65 6.77 29.09
CA CYS A 271 4.38 5.78 28.04
C CYS A 271 5.67 5.40 27.29
N LEU A 272 6.59 4.76 28.00
CA LEU A 272 7.68 3.98 27.44
C LEU A 272 7.61 2.62 28.12
N ASP A 273 7.01 1.64 27.45
CA ASP A 273 7.31 0.20 27.56
C ASP A 273 6.25 -0.64 26.83
N LEU A 274 6.31 -0.69 25.51
CA LEU A 274 5.57 -1.67 24.71
C LEU A 274 6.38 -2.14 23.49
N PHE A 275 7.62 -2.62 23.72
CA PHE A 275 8.34 -3.48 22.77
C PHE A 275 9.35 -4.39 23.51
N THR A 276 8.85 -5.46 24.12
CA THR A 276 9.59 -6.70 24.41
C THR A 276 8.70 -7.89 24.09
#